data_AF-A0A158S3C6-F1
#
_entry.id   AF-A0A158S3C6-F1
#
_cell.length_a   1.000
_cell.length_b   1.000
_cell.length_c   1.000
_cell.angle_alpha   90.00
_cell.angle_beta   90.00
_cell.angle_gamma   90.00
#
_symmetry.space_group_name_H-M   'P 1'
#
loop_
_entity.id
_entity.type
_entity.pdbx_description
1 polymer ?
#
loop_
_entity_poly.entity_id
_entity_poly.type
_entity_poly.pdbx_seq_one_letter_code
_entity_poly.pdbx_strand_id
1 'polypeptide(L)'
;MEQHAQDFLLRDGFLLLGTALIFVLLFRRLGLGATLGYLLAGAILGPYALDLIGDPKGKIGIAELGITLLLFVVGLELAPRRLWRMRHEIFGLGLLQVALCGLAVSAVIHFFAGFSIEASLALGLPLGLSSTAQVLPMLQSAGRLHTPFGERAFAVLLFQDLSIIPLITIIAAMNRNPNLPEGPPGWQLALLTVAAIVGLIAAGRFVIRPLFRLIGNLGEREMFVFAALFTVIASAALMQWLGLSTALGAFIAGVMLADSPYRHELEADVEPFRSILLGLFFMSVGMMLDLSAIAERPLFVAAMATALIAVKATIIFALALAFRMNWRSALALGLLLSQGGEFGFVLFAQAQNAWLIEPQAASLFSAIVTLSMVTTPFLMMATRRIRETPASRQEREAPREDGASALVVGYGRFGQTVAQILITADIQVTLIDNDIEMIDRAGAFGAKVYFGDGTRLDLLRQAGAGNAQMIVFCIDGDQLTETFLHAVHDAFPEAQIHARVYDRRSLLRLKDTPVKFMAREVIESAVVLARSALDGLGLSIEDIDKAESHYRKNDKERLSLQHEAGDLRVARDRIITQPTR
;
A
#
# COMPACT_ATOMS: atom_id res chain seq x y z
N MET A 1 -19.65 -34.75 23.53
CA MET A 1 -19.83 -33.36 23.05
C MET A 1 -18.51 -32.71 22.62
N GLU A 2 -17.39 -32.93 23.32
CA GLU A 2 -16.07 -32.39 22.91
C GLU A 2 -15.53 -32.94 21.58
N GLN A 3 -15.70 -34.24 21.30
CA GLN A 3 -15.27 -34.83 20.00
C GLN A 3 -16.03 -34.25 18.80
N HIS A 4 -17.33 -33.92 18.95
CA HIS A 4 -18.08 -33.25 17.89
C HIS A 4 -17.67 -31.78 17.71
N ALA A 5 -17.29 -31.07 18.77
CA ALA A 5 -16.80 -29.69 18.66
C ALA A 5 -15.43 -29.58 17.98
N GLN A 6 -14.53 -30.57 18.20
CA GLN A 6 -13.22 -30.62 17.55
C GLN A 6 -13.29 -30.95 16.05
N ASP A 7 -14.15 -31.91 15.65
CA ASP A 7 -14.35 -32.24 14.23
C ASP A 7 -14.95 -31.06 13.44
N PHE A 8 -15.79 -30.24 14.09
CA PHE A 8 -16.34 -29.02 13.49
C PHE A 8 -15.26 -27.95 13.22
N LEU A 9 -14.32 -27.72 14.15
CA LEU A 9 -13.30 -26.68 14.00
C LEU A 9 -12.30 -26.98 12.89
N LEU A 10 -11.82 -28.22 12.78
CA LEU A 10 -10.88 -28.61 11.72
C LEU A 10 -11.54 -28.65 10.34
N ARG A 11 -12.78 -29.16 10.26
CA ARG A 11 -13.56 -29.17 9.02
C ARG A 11 -13.89 -27.76 8.54
N ASP A 12 -14.43 -26.91 9.42
CA ASP A 12 -14.79 -25.53 9.07
C ASP A 12 -13.52 -24.74 8.71
N GLY A 13 -12.43 -24.91 9.47
CA GLY A 13 -11.13 -24.29 9.16
C GLY A 13 -10.56 -24.72 7.81
N PHE A 14 -10.62 -26.01 7.48
CA PHE A 14 -10.20 -26.53 6.18
C PHE A 14 -11.02 -25.93 5.03
N LEU A 15 -12.34 -25.88 5.17
CA LEU A 15 -13.24 -25.32 4.15
C LEU A 15 -13.02 -23.81 3.99
N LEU A 16 -13.01 -23.06 5.09
CA LEU A 16 -12.79 -21.61 5.10
C LEU A 16 -11.45 -21.25 4.44
N LEU A 17 -10.34 -21.82 4.91
CA LEU A 17 -9.00 -21.50 4.40
C LEU A 17 -8.80 -22.03 2.98
N GLY A 18 -9.28 -23.24 2.68
CA GLY A 18 -9.17 -23.86 1.35
C GLY A 18 -9.92 -23.08 0.28
N THR A 19 -11.18 -22.72 0.54
CA THR A 19 -11.96 -21.90 -0.40
C THR A 19 -11.40 -20.49 -0.52
N ALA A 20 -11.02 -19.85 0.60
CA ALA A 20 -10.37 -18.55 0.57
C ALA A 20 -9.10 -18.57 -0.30
N LEU A 21 -8.24 -19.59 -0.17
CA LEU A 21 -7.03 -19.73 -0.98
C LEU A 21 -7.35 -19.80 -2.47
N ILE A 22 -8.31 -20.63 -2.87
CA ILE A 22 -8.72 -20.79 -4.27
C ILE A 22 -9.25 -19.46 -4.84
N PHE A 23 -10.18 -18.81 -4.13
CA PHE A 23 -10.79 -17.56 -4.59
C PHE A 23 -9.78 -16.40 -4.61
N VAL A 24 -8.92 -16.28 -3.60
CA VAL A 24 -7.89 -15.24 -3.57
C VAL A 24 -6.90 -15.42 -4.72
N LEU A 25 -6.46 -16.65 -5.01
CA LEU A 25 -5.58 -16.93 -6.16
C LEU A 25 -6.26 -16.57 -7.49
N LEU A 26 -7.53 -16.95 -7.66
CA LEU A 26 -8.32 -16.62 -8.84
C LEU A 26 -8.44 -15.10 -9.03
N PHE A 27 -8.84 -14.37 -7.97
CA PHE A 27 -9.07 -12.93 -8.03
C PHE A 27 -7.77 -12.14 -8.19
N ARG A 28 -6.66 -12.59 -7.59
CA ARG A 28 -5.33 -12.02 -7.86
C ARG A 28 -4.91 -12.23 -9.31
N ARG A 29 -5.16 -13.41 -9.89
CA ARG A 29 -4.86 -13.69 -11.31
C ARG A 29 -5.69 -12.83 -12.26
N LEU A 30 -6.92 -12.48 -11.88
CA LEU A 30 -7.80 -11.57 -12.62
C LEU A 30 -7.51 -10.07 -12.37
N GLY A 31 -6.59 -9.74 -11.46
CA GLY A 31 -6.26 -8.34 -11.12
C GLY A 31 -7.30 -7.62 -10.26
N LEU A 32 -8.22 -8.34 -9.61
CA LEU A 32 -9.38 -7.79 -8.87
C LEU A 32 -9.09 -7.55 -7.37
N GLY A 33 -7.94 -7.98 -6.86
CA GLY A 33 -7.53 -7.85 -5.46
C GLY A 33 -7.99 -8.99 -4.55
N ALA A 34 -7.30 -9.20 -3.42
CA ALA A 34 -7.57 -10.33 -2.52
C ALA A 34 -8.87 -10.18 -1.72
N THR A 35 -9.24 -8.96 -1.35
CA THR A 35 -10.44 -8.62 -0.56
C THR A 35 -11.73 -9.17 -1.17
N LEU A 36 -11.91 -9.00 -2.48
CA LEU A 36 -13.07 -9.54 -3.20
C LEU A 36 -13.08 -11.08 -3.21
N GLY A 37 -11.90 -11.70 -3.26
CA GLY A 37 -11.75 -13.16 -3.17
C GLY A 37 -12.23 -13.70 -1.82
N TYR A 38 -11.82 -13.08 -0.71
CA TYR A 38 -12.30 -13.47 0.63
C TYR A 38 -13.80 -13.30 0.79
N LEU A 39 -14.34 -12.18 0.32
CA LEU A 39 -15.76 -11.88 0.46
C LEU A 39 -16.64 -12.84 -0.36
N LEU A 40 -16.25 -13.17 -1.59
CA LEU A 40 -16.98 -14.16 -2.39
C LEU A 40 -16.80 -15.60 -1.88
N ALA A 41 -15.61 -15.95 -1.38
CA ALA A 41 -15.42 -17.23 -0.70
C ALA A 41 -16.39 -17.38 0.48
N GLY A 42 -16.52 -16.32 1.30
CA GLY A 42 -17.48 -16.26 2.38
C GLY A 42 -18.92 -16.41 1.92
N ALA A 43 -19.33 -15.65 0.90
CA ALA A 43 -20.70 -15.70 0.37
C ALA A 43 -21.09 -17.08 -0.17
N ILE A 44 -20.14 -17.80 -0.79
CA ILE A 44 -20.37 -19.15 -1.32
C ILE A 44 -20.42 -20.19 -0.22
N LEU A 45 -19.57 -20.05 0.80
CA LEU A 45 -19.55 -20.96 1.96
C LEU A 45 -20.71 -20.72 2.94
N GLY A 46 -21.27 -19.51 2.92
CA GLY A 46 -22.34 -19.09 3.80
C GLY A 46 -23.65 -19.88 3.60
N PRO A 47 -24.59 -19.73 4.56
CA PRO A 47 -25.84 -20.49 4.61
C PRO A 47 -26.76 -20.22 3.41
N TYR A 48 -26.58 -19.07 2.75
CA TYR A 48 -27.43 -18.66 1.62
C TYR A 48 -26.95 -19.20 0.27
N ALA A 49 -25.83 -19.92 0.21
CA ALA A 49 -25.30 -20.51 -1.02
C ALA A 49 -25.12 -22.04 -0.91
N LEU A 50 -23.97 -22.52 -0.43
CA LEU A 50 -23.70 -23.95 -0.29
C LEU A 50 -24.03 -24.50 1.11
N ASP A 51 -24.26 -23.62 2.09
CA ASP A 51 -24.55 -23.97 3.50
C ASP A 51 -23.57 -25.00 4.10
N LEU A 52 -22.29 -24.88 3.71
CA LEU A 52 -21.25 -25.84 4.11
C LEU A 52 -20.76 -25.60 5.54
N ILE A 53 -20.93 -24.38 6.03
CA ILE A 53 -20.43 -23.88 7.30
C ILE A 53 -21.65 -23.28 8.04
N GLY A 54 -22.34 -24.13 8.80
CA GLY A 54 -23.62 -23.82 9.45
C GLY A 54 -23.58 -22.75 10.57
N ASP A 55 -24.74 -22.55 11.22
CA ASP A 55 -25.16 -21.48 12.16
C ASP A 55 -24.25 -20.22 12.25
N PRO A 56 -24.58 -19.16 11.50
CA PRO A 56 -23.91 -17.87 11.59
C PRO A 56 -23.86 -17.27 13.00
N LYS A 57 -24.82 -17.61 13.88
CA LYS A 57 -24.95 -16.99 15.20
C LYS A 57 -23.82 -17.37 16.15
N GLY A 58 -23.34 -18.62 16.10
CA GLY A 58 -22.17 -19.06 16.87
C GLY A 58 -20.85 -18.45 16.38
N LYS A 59 -20.83 -17.88 15.16
CA LYS A 59 -19.64 -17.33 14.49
C LYS A 59 -19.53 -15.81 14.59
N ILE A 60 -20.53 -15.14 15.19
CA ILE A 60 -20.51 -13.70 15.48
C ILE A 60 -19.29 -13.32 16.35
N GLY A 61 -18.94 -14.15 17.35
CA GLY A 61 -17.77 -13.89 18.20
C GLY A 61 -16.42 -13.88 17.46
N ILE A 62 -16.29 -14.70 16.40
CA ILE A 62 -15.09 -14.71 15.55
C ILE A 62 -15.04 -13.44 14.68
N ALA A 63 -16.20 -13.01 14.17
CA ALA A 63 -16.31 -11.77 13.40
C ALA A 63 -15.99 -10.54 14.26
N GLU A 64 -16.48 -10.47 15.50
CA GLU A 64 -16.18 -9.38 16.45
C GLU A 64 -14.70 -9.32 16.83
N LEU A 65 -14.06 -10.47 17.07
CA LEU A 65 -12.62 -10.53 17.29
C LEU A 65 -11.83 -10.10 16.05
N GLY A 66 -12.25 -10.53 14.85
CA GLY A 66 -11.66 -10.10 13.58
C GLY A 66 -11.76 -8.58 13.37
N ILE A 67 -12.92 -7.98 13.66
CA ILE A 67 -13.14 -6.52 13.60
C ILE A 67 -12.25 -5.80 14.62
N THR A 68 -12.20 -6.30 15.85
CA THR A 68 -11.40 -5.72 16.93
C THR A 68 -9.92 -5.70 16.55
N LEU A 69 -9.39 -6.81 16.05
CA LEU A 69 -8.00 -6.91 15.62
C LEU A 69 -7.72 -6.10 14.35
N LEU A 70 -8.67 -6.04 13.41
CA LEU A 70 -8.57 -5.18 12.23
C LEU A 70 -8.42 -3.71 12.62
N LEU A 71 -9.28 -3.23 13.52
CA LEU A 71 -9.24 -1.83 13.98
C LEU A 71 -7.99 -1.51 14.79
N PHE A 72 -7.45 -2.48 15.53
CA PHE A 72 -6.13 -2.37 16.13
C PHE A 72 -5.03 -2.15 15.08
N VAL A 73 -5.02 -2.97 14.04
CA VAL A 73 -4.03 -2.86 12.97
C VAL A 73 -4.14 -1.53 12.25
N VAL A 74 -5.37 -1.07 11.95
CA VAL A 74 -5.60 0.27 11.39
C VAL A 74 -5.06 1.34 12.34
N GLY A 75 -5.30 1.22 13.64
CA GLY A 75 -4.74 2.11 14.65
C GLY A 75 -3.21 2.15 14.65
N LEU A 76 -2.54 1.02 14.41
CA LEU A 76 -1.08 0.94 14.30
C LEU A 76 -0.53 1.66 13.05
N GLU A 77 -1.27 1.65 11.94
CA GLU A 77 -0.86 2.33 10.69
C GLU A 77 -0.89 3.86 10.80
N LEU A 78 -1.63 4.40 11.78
CA LEU A 78 -1.71 5.82 12.02
C LEU A 78 -0.39 6.36 12.58
N ALA A 79 0.45 6.91 11.70
CA ALA A 79 1.65 7.63 12.10
C ALA A 79 1.32 9.11 12.42
N PRO A 80 1.26 9.55 13.70
CA PRO A 80 0.82 10.91 14.06
C PRO A 80 1.70 12.01 13.45
N ARG A 81 2.99 11.72 13.26
CA ARG A 81 3.94 12.64 12.62
C ARG A 81 3.67 12.82 11.12
N ARG A 82 3.30 11.74 10.41
CA ARG A 82 2.96 11.78 8.98
C ARG A 82 1.65 12.52 8.76
N LEU A 83 0.67 12.28 9.63
CA LEU A 83 -0.60 13.02 9.71
C LEU A 83 -0.38 14.52 9.78
N TRP A 84 0.52 14.98 10.67
CA TRP A 84 0.79 16.40 10.85
C TRP A 84 1.39 17.09 9.62
N ARG A 85 2.25 16.37 8.87
CA ARG A 85 2.85 16.88 7.62
C ARG A 85 1.80 17.07 6.52
N MET A 86 0.80 16.20 6.46
CA MET A 86 -0.25 16.19 5.43
C MET A 86 -1.56 16.86 5.91
N ARG A 87 -1.53 17.59 7.02
CA ARG A 87 -2.71 18.14 7.71
C ARG A 87 -3.67 18.94 6.82
N HIS A 88 -3.17 19.65 5.80
CA HIS A 88 -4.02 20.44 4.91
C HIS A 88 -4.82 19.56 3.95
N GLU A 89 -4.23 18.46 3.44
CA GLU A 89 -4.96 17.51 2.60
C GLU A 89 -5.91 16.65 3.45
N ILE A 90 -5.47 16.25 4.64
CA ILE A 90 -6.21 15.37 5.55
C ILE A 90 -7.43 16.09 6.14
N PHE A 91 -7.23 17.23 6.82
CA PHE A 91 -8.32 17.98 7.44
C PHE A 91 -9.07 18.90 6.46
N GLY A 92 -8.53 19.12 5.26
CA GLY A 92 -9.22 19.83 4.19
C GLY A 92 -10.04 18.87 3.32
N LEU A 93 -9.37 18.19 2.39
CA LEU A 93 -10.01 17.30 1.43
C LEU A 93 -10.67 16.09 2.10
N GLY A 94 -9.99 15.44 3.05
CA GLY A 94 -10.51 14.27 3.76
C GLY A 94 -11.77 14.57 4.58
N LEU A 95 -11.75 15.61 5.42
CA LEU A 95 -12.91 16.03 6.21
C LEU A 95 -14.11 16.40 5.34
N LEU A 96 -13.90 17.24 4.33
CA LEU A 96 -14.96 17.63 3.41
C LEU A 96 -15.52 16.41 2.66
N GLN A 97 -14.66 15.47 2.26
CA GLN A 97 -15.11 14.24 1.63
C GLN A 97 -16.00 13.41 2.55
N VAL A 98 -15.56 13.10 3.77
CA VAL A 98 -16.32 12.27 4.72
C VAL A 98 -17.66 12.92 5.06
N ALA A 99 -17.64 14.21 5.39
CA ALA A 99 -18.85 14.95 5.75
C ALA A 99 -19.83 15.05 4.59
N LEU A 100 -19.38 15.51 3.42
CA LEU A 100 -20.27 15.73 2.27
C LEU A 100 -20.76 14.42 1.67
N CYS A 101 -19.90 13.41 1.51
CA CYS A 101 -20.34 12.10 1.01
C CYS A 101 -21.28 11.41 2.01
N GLY A 102 -20.94 11.40 3.30
CA GLY A 102 -21.77 10.78 4.33
C GLY A 102 -23.15 11.42 4.42
N LEU A 103 -23.23 12.75 4.46
CA LEU A 103 -24.50 13.47 4.51
C LEU A 103 -25.29 13.34 3.21
N ALA A 104 -24.64 13.41 2.04
CA ALA A 104 -25.33 13.25 0.76
C ALA A 104 -25.91 11.84 0.59
N VAL A 105 -25.15 10.80 0.93
CA VAL A 105 -25.65 9.42 0.88
C VAL A 105 -26.77 9.21 1.91
N SER A 106 -26.65 9.77 3.11
CA SER A 106 -27.71 9.74 4.12
C SER A 106 -29.00 10.40 3.60
N ALA A 107 -28.88 11.55 2.92
CA ALA A 107 -30.02 12.23 2.31
C ALA A 107 -30.67 11.38 1.22
N VAL A 108 -29.87 10.74 0.36
CA VAL A 108 -30.41 9.80 -0.64
C VAL A 108 -31.20 8.67 0.03
N ILE A 109 -30.66 8.06 1.09
CA ILE A 109 -31.35 6.99 1.81
C ILE A 109 -32.65 7.49 2.44
N HIS A 110 -32.64 8.67 3.07
CA HIS A 110 -33.82 9.26 3.70
C HIS A 110 -34.94 9.51 2.69
N PHE A 111 -34.64 10.22 1.59
CA PHE A 111 -35.66 10.65 0.64
C PHE A 111 -36.12 9.55 -0.31
N PHE A 112 -35.24 8.60 -0.66
CA PHE A 112 -35.56 7.57 -1.67
C PHE A 112 -35.82 6.17 -1.10
N ALA A 113 -35.37 5.88 0.12
CA ALA A 113 -35.58 4.57 0.75
C ALA A 113 -36.51 4.63 1.98
N GLY A 114 -36.96 5.81 2.41
CA GLY A 114 -38.01 5.98 3.43
C GLY A 114 -37.57 5.67 4.86
N PHE A 115 -36.26 5.62 5.12
CA PHE A 115 -35.72 5.42 6.46
C PHE A 115 -35.86 6.70 7.31
N SER A 116 -35.96 6.54 8.64
CA SER A 116 -35.91 7.66 9.58
C SER A 116 -34.58 8.42 9.46
N ILE A 117 -34.52 9.65 9.93
CA ILE A 117 -33.29 10.46 9.91
C ILE A 117 -32.15 9.71 10.60
N GLU A 118 -32.44 9.05 11.72
CA GLU A 118 -31.43 8.35 12.50
C GLU A 118 -30.91 7.11 11.78
N ALA A 119 -31.81 6.32 11.18
CA ALA A 119 -31.44 5.16 10.38
C ALA A 119 -30.65 5.57 9.12
N SER A 120 -31.08 6.64 8.45
CA SER A 120 -30.41 7.18 7.27
C SER A 120 -29.01 7.68 7.57
N LEU A 121 -28.79 8.35 8.71
CA LEU A 121 -27.45 8.75 9.16
C LEU A 121 -26.59 7.54 9.55
N ALA A 122 -27.17 6.57 10.26
CA ALA A 122 -26.49 5.35 10.68
C ALA A 122 -26.06 4.48 9.48
N LEU A 123 -26.77 4.55 8.35
CA LEU A 123 -26.44 3.86 7.11
C LEU A 123 -25.57 4.69 6.16
N GLY A 124 -25.89 5.98 6.00
CA GLY A 124 -25.27 6.83 5.00
C GLY A 124 -23.89 7.37 5.38
N LEU A 125 -23.67 7.67 6.66
CA LEU A 125 -22.35 8.12 7.12
C LEU A 125 -21.27 7.05 6.91
N PRO A 126 -21.48 5.76 7.28
CA PRO A 126 -20.54 4.70 6.95
C PRO A 126 -20.32 4.49 5.44
N LEU A 127 -21.38 4.60 4.64
CA LEU A 127 -21.29 4.49 3.18
C LEU A 127 -20.46 5.61 2.55
N GLY A 128 -20.35 6.77 3.21
CA GLY A 128 -19.45 7.85 2.83
C GLY A 128 -17.97 7.45 2.83
N LEU A 129 -17.59 6.42 3.59
CA LEU A 129 -16.23 5.89 3.68
C LEU A 129 -15.93 4.92 2.52
N SER A 130 -14.66 4.83 2.12
CA SER A 130 -14.19 4.00 1.02
C SER A 130 -13.27 2.90 1.55
N SER A 131 -13.12 1.81 0.80
CA SER A 131 -12.25 0.69 1.21
C SER A 131 -10.77 0.99 1.04
N THR A 132 -10.05 1.12 2.16
CA THR A 132 -8.58 1.22 2.20
C THR A 132 -7.96 -0.11 1.73
N ALA A 133 -8.52 -1.24 2.18
CA ALA A 133 -8.08 -2.59 1.80
C ALA A 133 -8.15 -2.88 0.29
N GLN A 134 -9.03 -2.20 -0.45
CA GLN A 134 -9.11 -2.33 -1.91
C GLN A 134 -8.25 -1.27 -2.64
N VAL A 135 -8.29 -0.02 -2.19
CA VAL A 135 -7.70 1.10 -2.93
C VAL A 135 -6.17 1.13 -2.81
N LEU A 136 -5.59 0.88 -1.63
CA LEU A 136 -4.13 0.93 -1.48
C LEU A 136 -3.41 -0.12 -2.34
N PRO A 137 -3.84 -1.41 -2.37
CA PRO A 137 -3.23 -2.38 -3.28
C PRO A 137 -3.39 -2.02 -4.77
N MET A 138 -4.48 -1.35 -5.16
CA MET A 138 -4.65 -0.85 -6.53
C MET A 138 -3.67 0.29 -6.85
N LEU A 139 -3.39 1.18 -5.90
CA LEU A 139 -2.40 2.24 -6.05
C LEU A 139 -0.97 1.68 -6.08
N GLN A 140 -0.67 0.71 -5.22
CA GLN A 140 0.62 0.02 -5.14
C GLN A 140 0.92 -0.77 -6.42
N SER A 141 -0.03 -1.60 -6.88
CA SER A 141 0.13 -2.39 -8.11
C SER A 141 0.26 -1.52 -9.37
N ALA A 142 -0.35 -0.33 -9.36
CA ALA A 142 -0.19 0.66 -10.42
C ALA A 142 1.07 1.54 -10.27
N GLY A 143 1.90 1.36 -9.23
CA GLY A 143 3.09 2.17 -8.98
C GLY A 143 2.79 3.65 -8.65
N ARG A 144 1.57 3.97 -8.22
CA ARG A 144 1.09 5.36 -8.04
C ARG A 144 1.01 5.81 -6.59
N LEU A 145 1.32 4.93 -5.62
CA LEU A 145 1.19 5.23 -4.19
C LEU A 145 2.00 6.47 -3.77
N HIS A 146 3.21 6.63 -4.31
CA HIS A 146 4.13 7.73 -3.98
C HIS A 146 4.02 8.94 -4.91
N THR A 147 2.94 9.05 -5.69
CA THR A 147 2.69 10.21 -6.56
C THR A 147 1.78 11.23 -5.87
N PRO A 148 1.73 12.50 -6.30
CA PRO A 148 0.80 13.48 -5.75
C PRO A 148 -0.68 13.04 -5.80
N PHE A 149 -1.05 12.19 -6.76
CA PHE A 149 -2.36 11.55 -6.80
C PHE A 149 -2.52 10.52 -5.67
N GLY A 150 -1.53 9.66 -5.50
CA GLY A 150 -1.52 8.62 -4.48
C GLY A 150 -1.52 9.19 -3.06
N GLU A 151 -0.76 10.27 -2.84
CA GLU A 151 -0.73 10.99 -1.56
C GLU A 151 -2.10 11.56 -1.20
N ARG A 152 -2.81 12.17 -2.15
CA ARG A 152 -4.18 12.68 -1.92
C ARG A 152 -5.20 11.59 -1.68
N ALA A 153 -5.14 10.49 -2.44
CA ALA A 153 -5.98 9.33 -2.20
C ALA A 153 -5.73 8.74 -0.80
N PHE A 154 -4.45 8.58 -0.44
CA PHE A 154 -4.03 8.14 0.89
C PHE A 154 -4.47 9.10 1.99
N ALA A 155 -4.39 10.42 1.79
CA ALA A 155 -4.84 11.42 2.75
C ALA A 155 -6.34 11.31 3.05
N VAL A 156 -7.16 11.09 2.02
CA VAL A 156 -8.61 10.89 2.17
C VAL A 156 -8.89 9.58 2.91
N LEU A 157 -8.29 8.46 2.49
CA LEU A 157 -8.45 7.16 3.16
C LEU A 157 -8.03 7.23 4.63
N LEU A 158 -6.90 7.86 4.91
CA LEU A 158 -6.40 8.03 6.27
C LEU A 158 -7.35 8.86 7.14
N PHE A 159 -7.98 9.89 6.58
CA PHE A 159 -9.01 10.64 7.30
C PHE A 159 -10.29 9.82 7.49
N GLN A 160 -10.67 8.99 6.53
CA GLN A 160 -11.80 8.06 6.65
C GLN A 160 -11.58 7.07 7.81
N ASP A 161 -10.38 6.49 7.90
CA ASP A 161 -10.00 5.58 8.99
C ASP A 161 -10.05 6.29 10.35
N LEU A 162 -9.57 7.54 10.42
CA LEU A 162 -9.69 8.38 11.63
C LEU A 162 -11.14 8.72 11.98
N SER A 163 -12.00 8.82 10.98
CA SER A 163 -13.42 9.18 11.15
C SER A 163 -14.25 8.04 11.74
N ILE A 164 -13.71 6.82 11.87
CA ILE A 164 -14.42 5.71 12.51
C ILE A 164 -14.81 6.06 13.94
N ILE A 165 -13.91 6.68 14.73
CA ILE A 165 -14.19 7.06 16.12
C ILE A 165 -15.42 7.98 16.24
N PRO A 166 -15.47 9.16 15.57
CA PRO A 166 -16.63 10.02 15.67
C PRO A 166 -17.89 9.35 15.12
N LEU A 167 -17.80 8.51 14.09
CA LEU A 167 -18.96 7.78 13.56
C LEU A 167 -19.53 6.74 14.54
N ILE A 168 -18.67 5.94 15.17
CA ILE A 168 -19.05 5.03 16.27
C ILE A 168 -19.75 5.81 17.38
N THR A 169 -19.22 6.98 17.72
CA THR A 169 -19.76 7.84 18.78
C THR A 169 -21.13 8.43 18.41
N ILE A 170 -21.30 8.86 17.16
CA ILE A 170 -22.58 9.37 16.64
C ILE A 170 -23.64 8.28 16.69
N ILE A 171 -23.33 7.06 16.22
CA ILE A 171 -24.25 5.92 16.27
C ILE A 171 -24.61 5.57 17.72
N ALA A 172 -23.62 5.53 18.62
CA ALA A 172 -23.85 5.24 20.03
C ALA A 172 -24.70 6.34 20.71
N ALA A 173 -24.50 7.61 20.37
CA ALA A 173 -25.28 8.73 20.91
C ALA A 173 -26.75 8.71 20.44
N MET A 174 -27.05 8.03 19.33
CA MET A 174 -28.39 7.87 18.79
C MET A 174 -29.06 6.56 19.22
N ASN A 175 -28.43 5.78 20.11
CA ASN A 175 -28.91 4.46 20.53
C ASN A 175 -30.35 4.50 21.09
N ARG A 176 -31.19 3.58 20.64
CA ARG A 176 -32.61 3.43 21.01
C ARG A 176 -32.93 2.10 21.67
N ASN A 177 -31.93 1.31 22.05
CA ASN A 177 -32.12 -0.03 22.59
C ASN A 177 -32.84 0.03 23.97
N PRO A 178 -34.08 -0.49 24.08
CA PRO A 178 -34.88 -0.40 25.29
C PRO A 178 -34.39 -1.32 26.43
N ASN A 179 -33.49 -2.26 26.13
CA ASN A 179 -32.94 -3.21 27.11
C ASN A 179 -31.72 -2.65 27.86
N LEU A 180 -31.18 -1.51 27.41
CA LEU A 180 -30.23 -0.74 28.18
C LEU A 180 -31.04 0.23 29.05
N PRO A 181 -30.76 0.36 30.35
CA PRO A 181 -31.37 1.41 31.16
C PRO A 181 -31.19 2.75 30.44
N GLU A 182 -32.18 3.66 30.49
CA GLU A 182 -32.11 4.99 29.84
C GLU A 182 -30.70 5.53 30.04
N GLY A 183 -29.92 5.47 28.97
CA GLY A 183 -28.50 5.76 29.04
C GLY A 183 -28.32 7.21 29.43
N PRO A 184 -27.14 7.58 29.96
CA PRO A 184 -26.83 8.98 30.14
C PRO A 184 -27.08 9.73 28.81
N PRO A 185 -27.74 10.90 28.82
CA PRO A 185 -28.08 11.63 27.59
C PRO A 185 -26.87 11.77 26.67
N GLY A 186 -27.07 11.79 25.35
CA GLY A 186 -25.98 11.62 24.36
C GLY A 186 -24.75 12.54 24.55
N TRP A 187 -24.92 13.74 25.14
CA TRP A 187 -23.82 14.63 25.49
C TRP A 187 -22.94 14.10 26.65
N GLN A 188 -23.53 13.41 27.63
CA GLN A 188 -22.80 12.73 28.70
C GLN A 188 -22.07 11.50 28.17
N LEU A 189 -22.69 10.73 27.27
CA LEU A 189 -22.04 9.60 26.62
C LEU A 189 -20.85 10.07 25.77
N ALA A 190 -20.98 11.20 25.06
CA ALA A 190 -19.87 11.83 24.35
C ALA A 190 -18.76 12.25 25.32
N LEU A 191 -19.08 12.88 26.45
CA LEU A 191 -18.10 13.29 27.45
C LEU A 191 -17.37 12.09 28.07
N LEU A 192 -18.11 11.04 28.41
CA LEU A 192 -17.57 9.77 28.91
C LEU A 192 -16.66 9.12 27.86
N THR A 193 -17.06 9.13 26.58
CA THR A 193 -16.24 8.61 25.48
C THR A 193 -14.93 9.36 25.35
N VAL A 194 -14.97 10.70 25.37
CA VAL A 194 -13.77 11.54 25.33
C VAL A 194 -12.89 11.29 26.56
N ALA A 195 -13.48 11.21 27.75
CA ALA A 195 -12.74 10.91 28.99
C ALA A 195 -12.08 9.52 28.95
N ALA A 196 -12.79 8.51 28.43
CA ALA A 196 -12.27 7.15 28.26
C ALA A 196 -11.11 7.11 27.26
N ILE A 197 -11.24 7.80 26.12
CA ILE A 197 -10.16 7.92 25.12
C ILE A 197 -8.93 8.60 25.74
N VAL A 198 -9.12 9.74 26.42
CA VAL A 198 -8.03 10.46 27.08
C VAL A 198 -7.37 9.61 28.16
N GLY A 199 -8.18 8.91 28.97
CA GLY A 199 -7.70 7.99 30.00
C GLY A 199 -6.90 6.84 29.43
N LEU A 200 -7.35 6.25 28.32
CA LEU A 200 -6.66 5.16 27.65
C LEU A 200 -5.35 5.63 27.00
N ILE A 201 -5.35 6.79 26.34
CA ILE A 201 -4.13 7.42 25.81
C ILE A 201 -3.13 7.73 26.94
N ALA A 202 -3.61 8.22 28.09
CA ALA A 202 -2.78 8.46 29.27
C ALA A 202 -2.19 7.14 29.81
N ALA A 203 -3.01 6.08 29.92
CA ALA A 203 -2.52 4.75 30.28
C ALA A 203 -1.47 4.23 29.28
N GLY A 204 -1.64 4.52 27.99
CA GLY A 204 -0.64 4.23 26.96
C GLY A 204 0.69 4.89 27.24
N ARG A 205 0.66 6.17 27.64
CA ARG A 205 1.86 6.94 27.94
C ARG A 205 2.53 6.54 29.26
N PHE A 206 1.75 6.26 30.30
CA PHE A 206 2.26 6.09 31.67
C PHE A 206 2.38 4.62 32.12
N VAL A 207 1.65 3.69 31.52
CA VAL A 207 1.65 2.26 31.89
C VAL A 207 2.26 1.42 30.76
N ILE A 208 1.74 1.56 29.55
CA ILE A 208 2.15 0.72 28.41
C ILE A 208 3.58 1.05 27.97
N ARG A 209 3.95 2.32 27.80
CA ARG A 209 5.33 2.68 27.40
C ARG A 209 6.40 2.15 28.36
N PRO A 210 6.29 2.30 29.70
CA PRO A 210 7.24 1.68 30.62
C PRO A 210 7.28 0.15 30.55
N LEU A 211 6.12 -0.50 30.42
CA LEU A 211 6.04 -1.95 30.26
C LEU A 211 6.84 -2.42 29.03
N PHE A 212 6.65 -1.77 27.88
CA PHE A 212 7.37 -2.10 26.66
C PHE A 212 8.88 -1.84 26.75
N ARG A 213 9.31 -0.81 27.50
CA ARG A 213 10.75 -0.61 27.79
C ARG A 213 11.33 -1.72 28.66
N LEU A 214 10.58 -2.19 29.65
CA LEU A 214 10.99 -3.28 30.51
C LEU A 214 11.16 -4.57 29.70
N ILE A 215 10.22 -4.87 28.81
CA ILE A 215 10.31 -6.01 27.88
C ILE A 215 11.50 -5.85 26.92
N GLY A 216 11.70 -4.65 26.37
CA GLY A 216 12.83 -4.38 25.48
C GLY A 216 14.20 -4.60 26.12
N ASN A 217 14.32 -4.38 27.43
CA ASN A 217 15.54 -4.66 28.18
C ASN A 217 15.80 -6.18 28.37
N LEU A 218 14.76 -7.01 28.26
CA LEU A 218 14.87 -8.47 28.38
C LEU A 218 15.25 -9.14 27.05
N GLY A 219 15.11 -8.44 25.91
CA GLY A 219 15.56 -8.92 24.60
C GLY A 219 14.66 -9.97 23.94
N GLU A 220 13.54 -10.32 24.54
CA GLU A 220 12.64 -11.39 24.05
C GLU A 220 11.55 -10.82 23.13
N ARG A 221 11.65 -11.09 21.81
CA ARG A 221 10.67 -10.63 20.82
C ARG A 221 9.26 -11.17 21.07
N GLU A 222 9.13 -12.40 21.54
CA GLU A 222 7.82 -13.03 21.78
C GLU A 222 6.97 -12.28 22.81
N MET A 223 7.61 -11.67 23.83
CA MET A 223 6.91 -10.88 24.83
C MET A 223 6.33 -9.58 24.27
N PHE A 224 6.91 -9.01 23.20
CA PHE A 224 6.35 -7.82 22.56
C PHE A 224 4.99 -8.10 21.92
N VAL A 225 4.88 -9.22 21.20
CA VAL A 225 3.61 -9.65 20.59
C VAL A 225 2.56 -9.91 21.65
N PHE A 226 2.94 -10.62 22.72
CA PHE A 226 2.03 -10.91 23.83
C PHE A 226 1.55 -9.64 24.53
N ALA A 227 2.46 -8.69 24.82
CA ALA A 227 2.11 -7.41 25.44
C ALA A 227 1.23 -6.55 24.54
N ALA A 228 1.45 -6.57 23.22
CA ALA A 228 0.60 -5.87 22.26
C ALA A 228 -0.81 -6.45 22.24
N LEU A 229 -0.95 -7.77 22.11
CA LEU A 229 -2.26 -8.44 22.15
C LEU A 229 -2.98 -8.20 23.49
N PHE A 230 -2.27 -8.31 24.61
CA PHE A 230 -2.82 -7.97 25.93
C PHE A 230 -3.33 -6.53 25.97
N THR A 231 -2.56 -5.58 25.45
CA THR A 231 -2.95 -4.16 25.41
C THR A 231 -4.24 -3.96 24.61
N VAL A 232 -4.38 -4.64 23.47
CA VAL A 232 -5.59 -4.59 22.63
C VAL A 232 -6.80 -5.13 23.38
N ILE A 233 -6.69 -6.33 23.95
CA ILE A 233 -7.80 -6.98 24.67
C ILE A 233 -8.16 -6.20 25.93
N ALA A 234 -7.17 -5.72 26.70
CA ALA A 234 -7.40 -4.91 27.89
C ALA A 234 -8.10 -3.58 27.55
N SER A 235 -7.71 -2.94 26.45
CA SER A 235 -8.34 -1.70 25.99
C SER A 235 -9.77 -1.93 25.52
N ALA A 236 -10.02 -3.01 24.76
CA ALA A 236 -11.35 -3.40 24.31
C ALA A 236 -12.26 -3.75 25.49
N ALA A 237 -11.76 -4.53 26.46
CA ALA A 237 -12.49 -4.91 27.66
C ALA A 237 -12.83 -3.70 28.55
N LEU A 238 -11.89 -2.75 28.70
CA LEU A 238 -12.15 -1.50 29.43
C LEU A 238 -13.26 -0.69 28.77
N MET A 239 -13.22 -0.54 27.44
CA MET A 239 -14.27 0.17 26.71
C MET A 239 -15.62 -0.53 26.85
N GLN A 240 -15.65 -1.86 26.71
CA GLN A 240 -16.87 -2.65 26.91
C GLN A 240 -17.44 -2.47 28.31
N TRP A 241 -16.58 -2.46 29.34
CA TRP A 241 -16.99 -2.23 30.72
C TRP A 241 -17.57 -0.83 30.94
N LEU A 242 -17.07 0.18 30.23
CA LEU A 242 -17.61 1.54 30.20
C LEU A 242 -18.88 1.69 29.34
N GLY A 243 -19.38 0.60 28.76
CA GLY A 243 -20.53 0.63 27.84
C GLY A 243 -20.21 1.21 26.46
N LEU A 244 -18.93 1.30 26.11
CA LEU A 244 -18.43 1.76 24.83
C LEU A 244 -18.06 0.58 23.91
N SER A 245 -17.88 0.87 22.62
CA SER A 245 -17.58 -0.14 21.62
C SER A 245 -16.19 -0.78 21.83
N THR A 246 -16.10 -2.11 21.79
CA THR A 246 -14.82 -2.86 21.83
C THR A 246 -13.88 -2.45 20.70
N ALA A 247 -14.45 -2.20 19.52
CA ALA A 247 -13.79 -1.68 18.33
C ALA A 247 -13.05 -0.36 18.60
N LEU A 248 -13.64 0.55 19.39
CA LEU A 248 -13.00 1.81 19.78
C LEU A 248 -11.76 1.56 20.65
N GLY A 249 -11.85 0.64 21.60
CA GLY A 249 -10.73 0.31 22.48
C GLY A 249 -9.52 -0.26 21.73
N ALA A 250 -9.77 -1.17 20.78
CA ALA A 250 -8.72 -1.76 19.98
C ALA A 250 -8.04 -0.76 19.03
N PHE A 251 -8.82 0.12 18.40
CA PHE A 251 -8.28 1.20 17.58
C PHE A 251 -7.35 2.12 18.38
N ILE A 252 -7.80 2.58 19.55
CA ILE A 252 -6.99 3.47 20.41
C ILE A 252 -5.73 2.75 20.91
N ALA A 253 -5.81 1.46 21.24
CA ALA A 253 -4.64 0.65 21.57
C ALA A 253 -3.61 0.64 20.43
N GLY A 254 -4.06 0.51 19.19
CA GLY A 254 -3.21 0.62 18.00
C GLY A 254 -2.51 1.97 17.91
N VAL A 255 -3.26 3.07 18.07
CA VAL A 255 -2.71 4.44 18.05
C VAL A 255 -1.67 4.66 19.16
N MET A 256 -1.92 4.14 20.37
CA MET A 256 -0.97 4.23 21.48
C MET A 256 0.35 3.52 21.19
N LEU A 257 0.29 2.38 20.53
CA LEU A 257 1.45 1.56 20.17
C LEU A 257 2.18 2.09 18.94
N ALA A 258 1.48 2.75 18.00
CA ALA A 258 2.05 3.40 16.82
C ALA A 258 3.08 4.50 17.17
N ASP A 259 2.87 5.22 18.29
CA ASP A 259 3.78 6.27 18.77
C ASP A 259 4.87 5.72 19.72
N SER A 260 5.08 4.40 19.77
CA SER A 260 6.14 3.77 20.57
C SER A 260 7.48 3.65 19.79
N PRO A 261 8.64 3.60 20.49
CA PRO A 261 9.92 3.33 19.85
C PRO A 261 9.98 1.97 19.13
N TYR A 262 9.18 1.01 19.58
CA TYR A 262 9.12 -0.37 19.10
C TYR A 262 8.10 -0.58 17.98
N ARG A 263 7.55 0.51 17.40
CA ARG A 263 6.49 0.41 16.38
C ARG A 263 6.88 -0.48 15.20
N HIS A 264 8.13 -0.46 14.74
CA HIS A 264 8.53 -1.20 13.54
C HIS A 264 8.62 -2.70 13.82
N GLU A 265 9.03 -3.08 15.03
CA GLU A 265 9.04 -4.47 15.48
C GLU A 265 7.60 -4.97 15.59
N LEU A 266 6.73 -4.20 16.27
CA LEU A 266 5.31 -4.51 16.37
C LEU A 266 4.61 -4.57 15.01
N GLU A 267 4.92 -3.65 14.10
CA GLU A 267 4.36 -3.64 12.75
C GLU A 267 4.80 -4.87 11.96
N ALA A 268 6.10 -5.20 11.97
CA ALA A 268 6.63 -6.38 11.30
C ALA A 268 6.05 -7.69 11.86
N ASP A 269 5.85 -7.75 13.18
CA ASP A 269 5.30 -8.94 13.84
C ASP A 269 3.78 -9.07 13.63
N VAL A 270 3.05 -7.96 13.46
CA VAL A 270 1.59 -7.94 13.25
C VAL A 270 1.21 -8.01 11.77
N GLU A 271 2.07 -7.59 10.85
CA GLU A 271 1.83 -7.59 9.40
C GLU A 271 1.37 -8.96 8.83
N PRO A 272 1.95 -10.12 9.23
CA PRO A 272 1.45 -11.43 8.81
C PRO A 272 0.02 -11.69 9.27
N PHE A 273 -0.32 -11.27 10.50
CA PHE A 273 -1.66 -11.44 11.06
C PHE A 273 -2.67 -10.51 10.39
N ARG A 274 -2.28 -9.28 10.02
CA ARG A 274 -3.14 -8.32 9.31
C ARG A 274 -3.82 -8.94 8.10
N SER A 275 -3.05 -9.61 7.24
CA SER A 275 -3.59 -10.21 6.02
C SER A 275 -4.58 -11.34 6.31
N ILE A 276 -4.28 -12.14 7.33
CA ILE A 276 -5.15 -13.25 7.77
C ILE A 276 -6.44 -12.70 8.40
N LEU A 277 -6.33 -11.68 9.24
CA LEU A 277 -7.45 -11.04 9.94
C LEU A 277 -8.38 -10.31 8.98
N LEU A 278 -7.83 -9.59 8.00
CA LEU A 278 -8.61 -9.03 6.89
C LEU A 278 -9.34 -10.13 6.13
N GLY A 279 -8.65 -11.24 5.83
CA GLY A 279 -9.25 -12.37 5.14
C GLY A 279 -10.40 -13.01 5.92
N LEU A 280 -10.21 -13.25 7.22
CA LEU A 280 -11.24 -13.76 8.11
C LEU A 280 -12.43 -12.80 8.21
N PHE A 281 -12.17 -11.51 8.41
CA PHE A 281 -13.22 -10.48 8.46
C PHE A 281 -14.07 -10.46 7.19
N PHE A 282 -13.45 -10.31 6.02
CA PHE A 282 -14.19 -10.23 4.75
C PHE A 282 -14.92 -11.53 4.41
N MET A 283 -14.35 -12.67 4.80
CA MET A 283 -15.01 -13.96 4.64
C MET A 283 -16.22 -14.10 5.58
N SER A 284 -16.11 -13.69 6.84
CA SER A 284 -17.24 -13.65 7.77
C SER A 284 -18.35 -12.71 7.29
N VAL A 285 -17.99 -11.52 6.81
CA VAL A 285 -18.94 -10.59 6.18
C VAL A 285 -19.61 -11.23 4.97
N GLY A 286 -18.82 -11.90 4.12
CA GLY A 286 -19.34 -12.65 2.97
C GLY A 286 -20.38 -13.68 3.38
N MET A 287 -20.11 -14.47 4.43
CA MET A 287 -21.06 -15.47 4.94
C MET A 287 -22.34 -14.87 5.52
N MET A 288 -22.28 -13.63 6.03
CA MET A 288 -23.43 -12.91 6.57
C MET A 288 -24.29 -12.25 5.47
N LEU A 289 -23.83 -12.21 4.22
CA LEU A 289 -24.63 -11.68 3.11
C LEU A 289 -25.84 -12.57 2.86
N ASP A 290 -27.03 -12.01 3.09
CA ASP A 290 -28.29 -12.66 2.76
C ASP A 290 -28.55 -12.54 1.25
N LEU A 291 -28.16 -13.56 0.49
CA LEU A 291 -28.36 -13.61 -0.97
C LEU A 291 -29.85 -13.65 -1.33
N SER A 292 -30.72 -14.15 -0.44
CA SER A 292 -32.16 -14.17 -0.64
C SER A 292 -32.73 -12.74 -0.57
N ALA A 293 -32.29 -11.92 0.39
CA ALA A 293 -32.67 -10.51 0.46
C ALA A 293 -32.25 -9.71 -0.78
N ILE A 294 -31.10 -10.04 -1.39
CA ILE A 294 -30.67 -9.47 -2.67
C ILE A 294 -31.58 -9.92 -3.81
N ALA A 295 -31.92 -11.22 -3.86
CA ALA A 295 -32.77 -11.80 -4.89
C ALA A 295 -34.22 -11.30 -4.83
N GLU A 296 -34.71 -10.92 -3.66
CA GLU A 296 -36.04 -10.33 -3.49
C GLU A 296 -36.13 -8.90 -4.02
N ARG A 297 -35.06 -8.10 -3.91
CA ARG A 297 -35.03 -6.69 -4.33
C ARG A 297 -33.78 -6.32 -5.16
N PRO A 298 -33.50 -7.02 -6.27
CA PRO A 298 -32.25 -6.85 -7.02
C PRO A 298 -32.15 -5.46 -7.64
N LEU A 299 -33.27 -4.91 -8.11
CA LEU A 299 -33.34 -3.56 -8.66
C LEU A 299 -33.01 -2.49 -7.61
N PHE A 300 -33.48 -2.65 -6.36
CA PHE A 300 -33.19 -1.70 -5.29
C PHE A 300 -31.69 -1.72 -4.94
N VAL A 301 -31.10 -2.91 -4.77
CA VAL A 301 -29.68 -3.07 -4.46
C VAL A 301 -28.81 -2.49 -5.58
N ALA A 302 -29.10 -2.82 -6.84
CA ALA A 302 -28.37 -2.31 -7.99
C ALA A 302 -28.51 -0.78 -8.16
N ALA A 303 -29.73 -0.25 -8.01
CA ALA A 303 -29.99 1.18 -8.09
C ALA A 303 -29.27 1.93 -6.96
N MET A 304 -29.32 1.42 -5.73
CA MET A 304 -28.64 2.04 -4.60
C MET A 304 -27.12 1.95 -4.67
N ALA A 305 -26.55 0.83 -5.13
CA ALA A 305 -25.11 0.73 -5.38
C ALA A 305 -24.65 1.71 -6.47
N THR A 306 -25.45 1.86 -7.53
CA THR A 306 -25.19 2.85 -8.58
C THR A 306 -25.30 4.28 -8.04
N ALA A 307 -26.32 4.58 -7.24
CA ALA A 307 -26.49 5.88 -6.61
C ALA A 307 -25.34 6.21 -5.66
N LEU A 308 -24.89 5.25 -4.84
CA LEU A 308 -23.72 5.38 -3.98
C LEU A 308 -22.48 5.78 -4.78
N ILE A 309 -22.18 5.02 -5.84
CA ILE A 309 -21.03 5.28 -6.72
C ILE A 309 -21.16 6.67 -7.37
N ALA A 310 -22.31 6.99 -7.94
CA ALA A 310 -22.54 8.23 -8.67
C ALA A 310 -22.40 9.46 -7.74
N VAL A 311 -23.02 9.41 -6.56
CA VAL A 311 -22.97 10.50 -5.57
C VAL A 311 -21.55 10.72 -5.09
N LYS A 312 -20.86 9.66 -4.65
CA LYS A 312 -19.49 9.77 -4.15
C LYS A 312 -18.51 10.19 -5.24
N ALA A 313 -18.59 9.58 -6.43
CA ALA A 313 -17.73 9.95 -7.54
C ALA A 313 -17.89 11.44 -7.90
N THR A 314 -19.12 11.95 -7.94
CA THR A 314 -19.41 13.36 -8.26
C THR A 314 -18.87 14.31 -7.19
N ILE A 315 -19.14 14.02 -5.91
CA ILE A 315 -18.67 14.87 -4.80
C ILE A 315 -17.15 14.89 -4.74
N ILE A 316 -16.51 13.72 -4.79
CA ILE A 316 -15.05 13.60 -4.71
C ILE A 316 -14.39 14.25 -5.94
N PHE A 317 -14.98 14.11 -7.13
CA PHE A 317 -14.54 14.80 -8.34
C PHE A 317 -14.58 16.33 -8.17
N ALA A 318 -15.71 16.88 -7.70
CA ALA A 318 -15.86 18.30 -7.49
C ALA A 318 -14.89 18.84 -6.42
N LEU A 319 -14.72 18.11 -5.32
CA LEU A 319 -13.74 18.45 -4.28
C LEU A 319 -12.31 18.40 -4.82
N ALA A 320 -11.96 17.37 -5.58
CA ALA A 320 -10.63 17.26 -6.20
C ALA A 320 -10.33 18.45 -7.12
N LEU A 321 -11.30 18.88 -7.93
CA LEU A 321 -11.17 20.10 -8.76
C LEU A 321 -10.98 21.36 -7.90
N ALA A 322 -11.76 21.52 -6.83
CA ALA A 322 -11.64 22.65 -5.90
C ALA A 322 -10.26 22.70 -5.23
N PHE A 323 -9.66 21.54 -4.96
CA PHE A 323 -8.29 21.39 -4.46
C PHE A 323 -7.22 21.38 -5.57
N ARG A 324 -7.54 21.96 -6.74
CA ARG A 324 -6.63 22.19 -7.88
C ARG A 324 -6.04 20.90 -8.48
N MET A 325 -6.80 19.80 -8.49
CA MET A 325 -6.45 18.63 -9.31
C MET A 325 -6.80 18.88 -10.78
N ASN A 326 -5.97 18.36 -11.68
CA ASN A 326 -6.36 18.21 -13.08
C ASN A 326 -7.63 17.35 -13.18
N TRP A 327 -8.56 17.70 -14.07
CA TRP A 327 -9.87 17.04 -14.18
C TRP A 327 -9.76 15.53 -14.39
N ARG A 328 -8.76 15.04 -15.14
CA ARG A 328 -8.53 13.59 -15.33
C ARG A 328 -8.14 12.90 -14.03
N SER A 329 -7.26 13.53 -13.27
CA SER A 329 -6.84 13.05 -11.94
C SER A 329 -7.98 13.15 -10.93
N ALA A 330 -8.78 14.21 -10.99
CA ALA A 330 -9.99 14.36 -10.17
C ALA A 330 -11.00 13.24 -10.47
N LEU A 331 -11.25 12.94 -11.75
CA LEU A 331 -12.17 11.88 -12.17
C LEU A 331 -11.66 10.51 -11.72
N ALA A 332 -10.36 10.29 -11.88
CA ALA A 332 -9.71 9.08 -11.40
C ALA A 332 -9.84 8.91 -9.88
N LEU A 333 -9.72 9.99 -9.10
CA LEU A 333 -9.86 9.96 -7.65
C LEU A 333 -11.30 9.67 -7.24
N GLY A 334 -12.26 10.36 -7.87
CA GLY A 334 -13.68 10.17 -7.62
C GLY A 334 -14.15 8.74 -7.87
N LEU A 335 -13.75 8.15 -9.00
CA LEU A 335 -14.10 6.76 -9.31
C LEU A 335 -13.40 5.75 -8.39
N LEU A 336 -12.12 5.95 -8.09
CA LEU A 336 -11.34 5.07 -7.22
C LEU A 336 -11.91 4.99 -5.80
N LEU A 337 -12.40 6.12 -5.27
CA LEU A 337 -12.94 6.22 -3.91
C LEU A 337 -14.48 6.13 -3.85
N SER A 338 -15.15 5.81 -4.95
CA SER A 338 -16.62 5.82 -5.03
C SER A 338 -17.32 4.66 -4.31
N GLN A 339 -16.64 3.54 -4.06
CA GLN A 339 -17.21 2.38 -3.36
C GLN A 339 -17.34 2.58 -1.85
N GLY A 340 -18.19 1.78 -1.22
CA GLY A 340 -18.31 1.69 0.24
C GLY A 340 -17.20 0.84 0.86
N GLY A 341 -16.68 1.28 2.00
CA GLY A 341 -15.57 0.61 2.70
C GLY A 341 -15.96 -0.50 3.69
N GLU A 342 -14.95 -1.23 4.17
CA GLU A 342 -15.04 -2.26 5.22
C GLU A 342 -15.72 -1.77 6.50
N PHE A 343 -15.54 -0.50 6.84
CA PHE A 343 -16.14 0.08 8.05
C PHE A 343 -17.66 0.21 7.94
N GLY A 344 -18.23 0.15 6.74
CA GLY A 344 -19.68 0.03 6.54
C GLY A 344 -20.25 -1.15 7.31
N PHE A 345 -19.68 -2.35 7.15
CA PHE A 345 -20.15 -3.57 7.81
C PHE A 345 -20.11 -3.46 9.33
N VAL A 346 -19.00 -2.91 9.87
CA VAL A 346 -18.81 -2.72 11.31
C VAL A 346 -19.85 -1.75 11.88
N LEU A 347 -20.07 -0.62 11.21
CA LEU A 347 -20.98 0.42 11.66
C LEU A 347 -22.44 0.01 11.48
N PHE A 348 -22.78 -0.81 10.47
CA PHE A 348 -24.13 -1.39 10.33
C PHE A 348 -24.44 -2.37 11.46
N ALA A 349 -23.50 -3.25 11.82
CA ALA A 349 -23.66 -4.13 12.97
C ALA A 349 -23.87 -3.34 14.26
N GLN A 350 -23.12 -2.25 14.44
CA GLN A 350 -23.30 -1.36 15.59
C GLN A 350 -24.66 -0.65 15.56
N ALA A 351 -25.10 -0.16 14.40
CA ALA A 351 -26.42 0.48 14.24
C ALA A 351 -27.57 -0.49 14.53
N GLN A 352 -27.43 -1.76 14.12
CA GLN A 352 -28.36 -2.83 14.44
C GLN A 352 -28.41 -3.08 15.96
N ASN A 353 -27.26 -3.18 16.62
CA ASN A 353 -27.16 -3.35 18.08
C ASN A 353 -27.72 -2.15 18.86
N ALA A 354 -27.66 -0.95 18.27
CA ALA A 354 -28.22 0.29 18.78
C ALA A 354 -29.74 0.44 18.47
N TRP A 355 -30.37 -0.55 17.83
CA TRP A 355 -31.78 -0.54 17.42
C TRP A 355 -32.14 0.64 16.49
N LEU A 356 -31.17 1.10 15.70
CA LEU A 356 -31.39 2.15 14.70
C LEU A 356 -31.89 1.59 13.38
N ILE A 357 -31.52 0.35 13.06
CA ILE A 357 -31.88 -0.32 11.81
C ILE A 357 -32.28 -1.77 12.09
N GLU A 358 -33.14 -2.31 11.22
CA GLU A 358 -33.51 -3.72 11.23
C GLU A 358 -32.38 -4.61 10.67
N PRO A 359 -32.30 -5.90 11.06
CA PRO A 359 -31.32 -6.84 10.51
C PRO A 359 -31.35 -6.94 8.98
N GLN A 360 -32.55 -6.85 8.37
CA GLN A 360 -32.72 -6.87 6.92
C GLN A 360 -32.06 -5.66 6.25
N ALA A 361 -32.14 -4.49 6.87
CA ALA A 361 -31.48 -3.28 6.36
C ALA A 361 -29.95 -3.44 6.43
N ALA A 362 -29.40 -3.92 7.55
CA ALA A 362 -27.96 -4.19 7.66
C ALA A 362 -27.46 -5.13 6.56
N SER A 363 -28.22 -6.19 6.25
CA SER A 363 -27.90 -7.13 5.17
C SER A 363 -27.99 -6.48 3.78
N LEU A 364 -29.08 -5.78 3.47
CA LEU A 364 -29.27 -5.09 2.19
C LEU A 364 -28.17 -4.06 1.91
N PHE A 365 -27.81 -3.25 2.92
CA PHE A 365 -26.76 -2.25 2.78
C PHE A 365 -25.36 -2.85 2.72
N SER A 366 -25.12 -3.99 3.38
CA SER A 366 -23.92 -4.79 3.21
C SER A 366 -23.78 -5.30 1.77
N ALA A 367 -24.87 -5.76 1.16
CA ALA A 367 -24.89 -6.15 -0.25
C ALA A 367 -24.61 -4.97 -1.19
N ILE A 368 -25.14 -3.78 -0.88
CA ILE A 368 -24.85 -2.54 -1.63
C ILE A 368 -23.35 -2.21 -1.57
N VAL A 369 -22.73 -2.30 -0.39
CA VAL A 369 -21.27 -2.13 -0.22
C VAL A 369 -20.51 -3.13 -1.08
N THR A 370 -20.81 -4.41 -0.94
CA THR A 370 -20.20 -5.50 -1.71
C THR A 370 -20.30 -5.26 -3.21
N LEU A 371 -21.50 -4.95 -3.72
CA LEU A 371 -21.71 -4.72 -5.15
C LEU A 371 -20.91 -3.51 -5.64
N SER A 372 -20.80 -2.45 -4.84
CA SER A 372 -19.98 -1.28 -5.16
C SER A 372 -18.47 -1.60 -5.22
N MET A 373 -17.97 -2.42 -4.30
CA MET A 373 -16.58 -2.89 -4.28
C MET A 373 -16.27 -3.75 -5.51
N VAL A 374 -17.18 -4.68 -5.87
CA VAL A 374 -17.04 -5.52 -7.07
C VAL A 374 -17.02 -4.67 -8.33
N THR A 375 -17.83 -3.62 -8.40
CA THR A 375 -17.98 -2.75 -9.59
C THR A 375 -16.76 -1.85 -9.83
N THR A 376 -16.03 -1.47 -8.76
CA THR A 376 -14.93 -0.50 -8.83
C THR A 376 -13.77 -0.88 -9.76
N PRO A 377 -13.18 -2.09 -9.69
CA PRO A 377 -12.15 -2.52 -10.65
C PRO A 377 -12.60 -2.39 -12.11
N PHE A 378 -13.86 -2.75 -12.41
CA PHE A 378 -14.41 -2.67 -13.77
C PHE A 378 -14.62 -1.22 -14.21
N LEU A 379 -15.09 -0.35 -13.32
CA LEU A 379 -15.17 1.09 -13.58
C LEU A 379 -13.78 1.67 -13.87
N MET A 380 -12.78 1.28 -13.09
CA MET A 380 -11.40 1.72 -13.27
C MET A 380 -10.81 1.25 -14.61
N MET A 381 -11.17 0.05 -15.06
CA MET A 381 -10.78 -0.49 -16.36
C MET A 381 -11.51 0.21 -17.52
N ALA A 382 -12.83 0.38 -17.41
CA ALA A 382 -13.67 0.98 -18.45
C ALA A 382 -13.33 2.46 -18.68
N THR A 383 -13.00 3.19 -17.61
CA THR A 383 -12.70 4.63 -17.67
C THR A 383 -11.23 4.95 -17.96
N ARG A 384 -10.39 3.92 -18.15
CA ARG A 384 -8.94 4.06 -18.38
C ARG A 384 -8.62 5.05 -19.50
N ARG A 385 -9.27 4.92 -20.67
CA ARG A 385 -9.03 5.78 -21.85
C ARG A 385 -9.34 7.26 -21.61
N ILE A 386 -10.28 7.56 -20.73
CA ILE A 386 -10.71 8.94 -20.44
C ILE A 386 -9.77 9.58 -19.41
N ARG A 387 -9.32 8.77 -18.44
CA ARG A 387 -8.49 9.19 -17.30
C ARG A 387 -7.01 9.28 -17.61
N GLU A 388 -6.51 8.44 -18.50
CA GLU A 388 -5.14 8.58 -18.98
C GLU A 388 -5.04 9.87 -19.76
N THR A 389 -4.06 10.71 -19.43
CA THR A 389 -3.69 11.82 -20.29
C THR A 389 -3.33 11.18 -21.63
N PRO A 390 -4.04 11.49 -22.74
CA PRO A 390 -3.51 11.12 -24.05
C PRO A 390 -2.12 11.71 -24.07
N ALA A 391 -1.10 10.86 -24.27
CA ALA A 391 0.29 11.29 -24.23
C ALA A 391 0.34 12.61 -24.98
N SER A 392 0.59 13.71 -24.26
CA SER A 392 0.60 14.99 -24.94
C SER A 392 1.79 14.86 -25.85
N ARG A 393 1.50 14.70 -27.13
CA ARG A 393 2.24 15.31 -28.20
C ARG A 393 2.09 16.83 -27.98
N GLN A 394 2.59 17.32 -26.85
CA GLN A 394 3.18 18.63 -26.86
C GLN A 394 4.23 18.45 -27.93
N GLU A 395 3.99 19.11 -29.06
CA GLU A 395 5.05 19.69 -29.85
C GLU A 395 5.87 20.56 -28.88
N ARG A 396 6.66 19.90 -28.02
CA ARG A 396 7.99 20.41 -27.71
C ARG A 396 8.60 20.53 -29.09
N GLU A 397 9.01 21.76 -29.39
CA GLU A 397 9.68 22.18 -30.61
C GLU A 397 10.29 20.98 -31.33
N ALA A 398 9.84 20.72 -32.57
CA ALA A 398 10.36 19.62 -33.37
C ALA A 398 11.88 19.58 -33.19
N PRO A 399 12.45 18.42 -32.80
CA PRO A 399 13.83 18.35 -32.36
C PRO A 399 14.73 18.89 -33.46
N ARG A 400 15.40 20.02 -33.20
CA ARG A 400 16.63 20.32 -33.91
C ARG A 400 17.65 19.28 -33.47
N GLU A 401 18.32 18.69 -34.47
CA GLU A 401 19.47 17.84 -34.28
C GLU A 401 20.64 18.65 -33.71
N ASP A 402 20.55 19.04 -32.44
CA ASP A 402 21.74 19.48 -31.73
C ASP A 402 22.39 18.21 -31.19
N GLY A 403 23.41 17.74 -31.91
CA GLY A 403 24.10 16.47 -31.72
C GLY A 403 24.65 16.28 -30.31
N ALA A 404 23.82 15.76 -29.41
CA ALA A 404 24.28 15.31 -28.10
C ALA A 404 25.36 14.25 -28.30
N SER A 405 26.56 14.48 -27.78
CA SER A 405 27.67 13.55 -27.93
C SER A 405 27.49 12.31 -27.04
N ALA A 406 26.79 12.43 -25.91
CA ALA A 406 26.50 11.32 -25.00
C ALA A 406 25.05 11.31 -24.50
N LEU A 407 24.45 10.11 -24.45
CA LEU A 407 23.15 9.84 -23.85
C LEU A 407 23.32 9.03 -22.56
N VAL A 408 22.87 9.53 -21.43
CA VAL A 408 22.92 8.81 -20.14
C VAL A 408 21.50 8.41 -19.72
N VAL A 409 21.31 7.13 -19.45
CA VAL A 409 20.02 6.52 -19.12
C VAL A 409 20.02 6.11 -17.65
N GLY A 410 19.20 6.80 -16.84
CA GLY A 410 19.15 6.68 -15.38
C GLY A 410 20.01 7.73 -14.69
N TYR A 411 19.39 8.78 -14.16
CA TYR A 411 19.92 9.88 -13.37
C TYR A 411 19.79 9.64 -11.84
N GLY A 412 19.96 8.39 -11.41
CA GLY A 412 20.13 8.03 -10.00
C GLY A 412 21.53 8.38 -9.46
N ARG A 413 21.87 7.86 -8.27
CA ARG A 413 23.17 8.10 -7.60
C ARG A 413 24.40 7.85 -8.49
N PHE A 414 24.35 6.78 -9.30
CA PHE A 414 25.45 6.43 -10.21
C PHE A 414 25.48 7.34 -11.44
N GLY A 415 24.33 7.50 -12.11
CA GLY A 415 24.23 8.29 -13.34
C GLY A 415 24.46 9.78 -13.14
N GLN A 416 24.14 10.32 -11.96
CA GLN A 416 24.48 11.70 -11.58
C GLN A 416 25.98 11.95 -11.67
N THR A 417 26.79 11.08 -11.05
CA THR A 417 28.25 11.18 -11.08
C THR A 417 28.80 11.04 -12.49
N VAL A 418 28.29 10.06 -13.26
CA VAL A 418 28.70 9.86 -14.66
C VAL A 418 28.40 11.09 -15.51
N ALA A 419 27.16 11.59 -15.44
CA ALA A 419 26.73 12.76 -16.20
C ALA A 419 27.54 14.00 -15.83
N GLN A 420 27.78 14.24 -14.53
CA GLN A 420 28.57 15.40 -14.08
C GLN A 420 30.02 15.35 -14.57
N ILE A 421 30.66 14.18 -14.55
CA ILE A 421 32.02 14.02 -15.07
C ILE A 421 32.07 14.32 -16.57
N LEU A 422 31.09 13.82 -17.34
CA LEU A 422 31.00 14.10 -18.78
C LEU A 422 30.75 15.58 -19.07
N ILE A 423 29.83 16.22 -18.34
CA ILE A 423 29.53 17.65 -18.46
C ILE A 423 30.76 18.49 -18.09
N THR A 424 31.52 18.09 -17.06
CA THR A 424 32.76 18.77 -16.66
C THR A 424 33.84 18.72 -17.75
N ALA A 425 33.81 17.68 -18.59
CA ALA A 425 34.67 17.54 -19.76
C ALA A 425 34.12 18.26 -21.02
N ASP A 426 33.12 19.14 -20.88
CA ASP A 426 32.46 19.88 -21.95
C ASP A 426 31.76 18.98 -22.99
N ILE A 427 31.35 17.77 -22.58
CA ILE A 427 30.56 16.87 -23.40
C ILE A 427 29.08 17.19 -23.22
N GLN A 428 28.37 17.40 -24.34
CA GLN A 428 26.92 17.58 -24.31
C GLN A 428 26.22 16.27 -23.96
N VAL A 429 25.56 16.27 -22.79
CA VAL A 429 24.85 15.11 -22.27
C VAL A 429 23.33 15.30 -22.38
N THR A 430 22.67 14.31 -22.96
CA THR A 430 21.22 14.13 -22.83
C THR A 430 20.93 13.08 -21.76
N LEU A 431 19.93 13.33 -20.92
CA LEU A 431 19.53 12.46 -19.81
C LEU A 431 18.15 11.85 -20.05
N ILE A 432 17.97 10.59 -19.69
CA ILE A 432 16.66 9.93 -19.61
C ILE A 432 16.47 9.40 -18.19
N ASP A 433 15.35 9.72 -17.55
CA ASP A 433 14.96 9.14 -16.26
C ASP A 433 13.43 8.99 -16.12
N ASN A 434 12.97 8.11 -15.24
CA ASN A 434 11.55 7.86 -14.95
C ASN A 434 11.08 8.49 -13.63
N ASP A 435 11.97 9.10 -12.85
CA ASP A 435 11.68 9.84 -11.63
C ASP A 435 11.64 11.35 -11.90
N ILE A 436 10.49 11.96 -11.64
CA ILE A 436 10.22 13.38 -11.89
C ILE A 436 11.09 14.28 -10.99
N GLU A 437 11.40 13.87 -9.75
CA GLU A 437 12.22 14.68 -8.84
C GLU A 437 13.68 14.78 -9.31
N MET A 438 14.18 13.72 -9.94
CA MET A 438 15.55 13.69 -10.48
C MET A 438 15.69 14.59 -11.71
N ILE A 439 14.60 14.80 -12.46
CA ILE A 439 14.55 15.66 -13.64
C ILE A 439 14.62 17.14 -13.27
N ASP A 440 13.87 17.56 -12.23
CA ASP A 440 13.90 18.95 -11.77
C ASP A 440 15.29 19.35 -11.25
N ARG A 441 16.03 18.40 -10.65
CA ARG A 441 17.43 18.60 -10.24
C ARG A 441 18.38 18.63 -11.42
N ALA A 442 18.21 17.74 -12.40
CA ALA A 442 19.05 17.65 -13.59
C ALA A 442 18.97 18.90 -14.49
N GLY A 443 17.78 19.50 -14.62
CA GLY A 443 17.58 20.71 -15.40
C GLY A 443 18.36 21.93 -14.90
N ALA A 444 18.69 21.98 -13.60
CA ALA A 444 19.52 23.04 -13.02
C ALA A 444 20.99 23.01 -13.49
N PHE A 445 21.46 21.87 -14.02
CA PHE A 445 22.85 21.67 -14.47
C PHE A 445 23.02 21.82 -16.00
N GLY A 446 22.01 22.35 -16.70
CA GLY A 446 22.09 22.63 -18.14
C GLY A 446 22.01 21.39 -19.06
N ALA A 447 21.78 20.19 -18.50
CA ALA A 447 21.57 18.99 -19.29
C ALA A 447 20.12 18.91 -19.82
N LYS A 448 19.95 18.41 -21.05
CA LYS A 448 18.62 18.19 -21.64
C LYS A 448 18.05 16.89 -21.06
N VAL A 449 16.85 16.94 -20.47
CA VAL A 449 16.28 15.80 -19.74
C VAL A 449 14.97 15.33 -20.37
N TYR A 450 14.88 14.03 -20.62
CA TYR A 450 13.70 13.34 -21.12
C TYR A 450 13.12 12.44 -20.03
N PHE A 451 11.80 12.55 -19.84
CA PHE A 451 11.06 11.70 -18.92
C PHE A 451 10.59 10.43 -19.64
N GLY A 452 10.94 9.27 -19.09
CA GLY A 452 10.38 8.00 -19.52
C GLY A 452 11.25 6.79 -19.21
N ASP A 453 10.79 5.63 -19.65
CA ASP A 453 11.49 4.36 -19.48
C ASP A 453 12.67 4.26 -20.47
N GLY A 454 13.89 4.27 -19.92
CA GLY A 454 15.14 4.17 -20.67
C GLY A 454 15.39 2.83 -21.38
N THR A 455 14.53 1.83 -21.17
CA THR A 455 14.57 0.55 -21.88
C THR A 455 13.76 0.54 -23.17
N ARG A 456 13.20 1.69 -23.56
CA ARG A 456 12.40 1.85 -24.78
C ARG A 456 13.20 2.46 -25.92
N LEU A 457 13.36 1.69 -27.01
CA LEU A 457 14.07 2.12 -28.23
C LEU A 457 13.52 3.41 -28.85
N ASP A 458 12.20 3.59 -28.83
CA ASP A 458 11.56 4.79 -29.37
C ASP A 458 11.91 6.04 -28.55
N LEU A 459 12.05 5.91 -27.22
CA LEU A 459 12.48 7.00 -26.36
C LEU A 459 13.97 7.31 -26.54
N LEU A 460 14.83 6.27 -26.65
CA LEU A 460 16.25 6.46 -26.95
C LEU A 460 16.44 7.24 -28.26
N ARG A 461 15.69 6.87 -29.31
CA ARG A 461 15.71 7.56 -30.61
C ARG A 461 15.30 9.02 -30.47
N GLN A 462 14.22 9.30 -29.74
CA GLN A 462 13.74 10.66 -29.48
C GLN A 462 14.72 11.50 -28.66
N ALA A 463 15.46 10.87 -27.76
CA ALA A 463 16.50 11.52 -26.97
C ALA A 463 17.81 11.75 -27.75
N GLY A 464 17.86 11.41 -29.04
CA GLY A 464 19.03 11.65 -29.89
C GLY A 464 20.04 10.51 -29.93
N ALA A 465 19.68 9.29 -29.50
CA ALA A 465 20.58 8.13 -29.56
C ALA A 465 21.14 7.84 -30.96
N GLY A 466 20.41 8.23 -32.02
CA GLY A 466 20.87 8.05 -33.41
C GLY A 466 22.09 8.90 -33.78
N ASN A 467 22.28 10.05 -33.14
CA ASN A 467 23.39 10.98 -33.39
C ASN A 467 24.41 10.98 -32.23
N ALA A 468 24.18 10.16 -31.20
CA ALA A 468 25.03 10.09 -30.03
C ALA A 468 26.27 9.23 -30.31
N GLN A 469 27.44 9.68 -29.86
CA GLN A 469 28.67 8.89 -29.94
C GLN A 469 28.69 7.79 -28.88
N MET A 470 27.93 7.95 -27.79
CA MET A 470 27.81 6.94 -26.75
C MET A 470 26.45 6.95 -26.06
N ILE A 471 26.04 5.76 -25.60
CA ILE A 471 24.90 5.53 -24.73
C ILE A 471 25.40 4.86 -23.45
N VAL A 472 25.14 5.50 -22.30
CA VAL A 472 25.56 5.01 -21.00
C VAL A 472 24.34 4.60 -20.18
N PHE A 473 24.16 3.30 -19.95
CA PHE A 473 23.11 2.77 -19.11
C PHE A 473 23.54 2.77 -17.64
N CYS A 474 22.89 3.60 -16.83
CA CYS A 474 23.12 3.77 -15.40
C CYS A 474 21.93 3.31 -14.54
N ILE A 475 20.97 2.59 -15.13
CA ILE A 475 19.76 2.08 -14.48
C ILE A 475 20.07 1.11 -13.33
N ASP A 476 19.20 1.06 -12.33
CA ASP A 476 19.38 0.24 -11.13
C ASP A 476 19.02 -1.24 -11.37
N GLY A 477 19.75 -2.11 -10.67
CA GLY A 477 19.48 -3.54 -10.65
C GLY A 477 19.89 -4.22 -11.95
N ASP A 478 19.13 -5.25 -12.31
CA ASP A 478 19.49 -6.20 -13.36
C ASP A 478 18.55 -6.11 -14.58
N GLN A 479 18.17 -4.89 -14.93
CA GLN A 479 17.16 -4.58 -15.96
C GLN A 479 17.70 -4.72 -17.39
N LEU A 480 19.01 -4.66 -17.58
CA LEU A 480 19.64 -4.82 -18.89
C LEU A 480 19.67 -6.31 -19.28
N THR A 481 18.96 -6.63 -20.36
CA THR A 481 18.97 -7.95 -20.98
C THR A 481 19.83 -7.95 -22.23
N GLU A 482 20.38 -9.12 -22.57
CA GLU A 482 21.14 -9.33 -23.81
C GLU A 482 20.32 -8.92 -25.04
N THR A 483 19.07 -9.38 -25.13
CA THR A 483 18.15 -9.05 -26.22
C THR A 483 17.95 -7.54 -26.39
N PHE A 484 17.82 -6.80 -25.28
CA PHE A 484 17.68 -5.35 -25.33
C PHE A 484 18.95 -4.68 -25.84
N LEU A 485 20.13 -5.07 -25.34
CA LEU A 485 21.40 -4.48 -25.74
C LEU A 485 21.72 -4.72 -27.21
N HIS A 486 21.40 -5.91 -27.75
CA HIS A 486 21.49 -6.16 -29.19
C HIS A 486 20.53 -5.25 -29.98
N ALA A 487 19.27 -5.14 -29.55
CA ALA A 487 18.31 -4.28 -30.23
C ALA A 487 18.71 -2.79 -30.22
N VAL A 488 19.37 -2.32 -29.14
CA VAL A 488 19.95 -0.96 -29.06
C VAL A 488 21.10 -0.81 -30.05
N HIS A 489 22.00 -1.79 -30.12
CA HIS A 489 23.12 -1.75 -31.06
C HIS A 489 22.66 -1.79 -32.52
N ASP A 490 21.69 -2.65 -32.85
CA ASP A 490 21.11 -2.74 -34.19
C ASP A 490 20.42 -1.44 -34.59
N ALA A 491 19.78 -0.76 -33.63
CA ALA A 491 19.10 0.52 -33.87
C ALA A 491 20.06 1.72 -33.95
N PHE A 492 21.21 1.65 -33.26
CA PHE A 492 22.18 2.74 -33.12
C PHE A 492 23.62 2.21 -33.28
N PRO A 493 24.02 1.76 -34.47
CA PRO A 493 25.29 1.03 -34.67
C PRO A 493 26.54 1.90 -34.43
N GLU A 494 26.42 3.22 -34.62
CA GLU A 494 27.53 4.18 -34.44
C GLU A 494 27.77 4.55 -32.97
N ALA A 495 26.81 4.27 -32.07
CA ALA A 495 26.89 4.67 -30.67
C ALA A 495 27.60 3.60 -29.82
N GLN A 496 28.62 4.01 -29.07
CA GLN A 496 29.29 3.12 -28.11
C GLN A 496 28.42 2.88 -26.88
N ILE A 497 28.15 1.62 -26.57
CA ILE A 497 27.33 1.27 -25.41
C ILE A 497 28.22 1.02 -24.19
N HIS A 498 27.96 1.75 -23.10
CA HIS A 498 28.55 1.55 -21.79
C HIS A 498 27.44 1.20 -20.80
N ALA A 499 27.70 0.30 -19.85
CA ALA A 499 26.69 -0.11 -18.90
C ALA A 499 27.23 -0.24 -17.47
N ARG A 500 26.43 0.21 -16.51
CA ARG A 500 26.52 -0.23 -15.12
C ARG A 500 25.97 -1.64 -15.03
N VAL A 501 26.69 -2.50 -14.32
CA VAL A 501 26.24 -3.85 -13.98
C VAL A 501 26.23 -4.02 -12.46
N TYR A 502 25.19 -4.68 -11.96
CA TYR A 502 24.95 -4.83 -10.53
C TYR A 502 26.07 -5.62 -9.83
N ASP A 503 26.41 -6.79 -10.38
CA ASP A 503 27.43 -7.66 -9.80
C ASP A 503 28.26 -8.41 -10.87
N ARG A 504 29.12 -9.31 -10.39
CA ARG A 504 29.94 -10.18 -11.23
C ARG A 504 29.11 -11.16 -12.08
N ARG A 505 27.92 -11.58 -11.61
CA ARG A 505 27.04 -12.51 -12.33
C ARG A 505 26.39 -11.82 -13.52
N SER A 506 25.89 -10.60 -13.33
CA SER A 506 25.34 -9.77 -14.40
C SER A 506 26.38 -9.54 -15.50
N LEU A 507 27.63 -9.24 -15.14
CA LEU A 507 28.73 -9.05 -16.10
C LEU A 507 28.96 -10.30 -16.96
N LEU A 508 28.99 -11.49 -16.35
CA LEU A 508 29.18 -12.75 -17.09
C LEU A 508 27.98 -13.09 -17.98
N ARG A 509 26.76 -12.80 -17.53
CA ARG A 509 25.55 -13.03 -18.36
C ARG A 509 25.53 -12.14 -19.59
N LEU A 510 26.06 -10.92 -19.49
CA LEU A 510 26.10 -9.95 -20.59
C LEU A 510 27.40 -10.04 -21.40
N LYS A 511 28.14 -11.15 -21.30
CA LYS A 511 29.45 -11.33 -21.94
C LYS A 511 29.42 -11.13 -23.45
N ASP A 512 28.45 -11.72 -24.14
CA ASP A 512 28.39 -11.74 -25.61
C ASP A 512 27.60 -10.55 -26.18
N THR A 513 27.36 -9.52 -25.37
CA THR A 513 26.61 -8.32 -25.77
C THR A 513 27.50 -7.29 -26.50
N PRO A 514 26.92 -6.38 -27.29
CA PRO A 514 27.66 -5.31 -27.97
C PRO A 514 28.15 -4.19 -27.04
N VAL A 515 28.12 -4.40 -25.71
CA VAL A 515 28.54 -3.40 -24.73
C VAL A 515 30.07 -3.30 -24.72
N LYS A 516 30.59 -2.10 -24.99
CA LYS A 516 32.02 -1.83 -25.04
C LYS A 516 32.68 -1.86 -23.67
N PHE A 517 31.97 -1.41 -22.64
CA PHE A 517 32.49 -1.40 -21.27
C PHE A 517 31.39 -1.58 -20.24
N MET A 518 31.64 -2.47 -19.27
CA MET A 518 30.77 -2.75 -18.14
C MET A 518 31.45 -2.39 -16.82
N ALA A 519 30.85 -1.48 -16.06
CA ALA A 519 31.31 -1.08 -14.73
C ALA A 519 30.49 -1.79 -13.65
N ARG A 520 31.16 -2.58 -12.79
CA ARG A 520 30.51 -3.12 -11.58
C ARG A 520 30.25 -2.01 -10.59
N GLU A 521 29.02 -1.90 -10.11
CA GLU A 521 28.55 -0.75 -9.33
C GLU A 521 29.39 -0.44 -8.08
N VAL A 522 29.73 -1.45 -7.29
CA VAL A 522 30.27 -1.23 -5.92
C VAL A 522 31.79 -1.37 -5.81
N ILE A 523 32.48 -1.83 -6.86
CA ILE A 523 33.88 -2.26 -6.76
C ILE A 523 34.80 -1.12 -6.29
N GLU A 524 34.69 0.06 -6.90
CA GLU A 524 35.56 1.20 -6.58
C GLU A 524 35.28 1.73 -5.17
N SER A 525 34.01 1.88 -4.79
CA SER A 525 33.65 2.30 -3.43
C SER A 525 34.11 1.31 -2.35
N ALA A 526 34.05 0.01 -2.63
CA ALA A 526 34.48 -1.02 -1.70
C ALA A 526 36.00 -1.02 -1.51
N VAL A 527 36.78 -0.82 -2.58
CA VAL A 527 38.24 -0.69 -2.49
C VAL A 527 38.64 0.55 -1.72
N VAL A 528 37.99 1.69 -1.95
CA VAL A 528 38.24 2.94 -1.19
C VAL A 528 37.99 2.73 0.30
N LEU A 529 36.86 2.11 0.67
CA LEU A 529 36.54 1.80 2.06
C LEU A 529 37.56 0.83 2.68
N ALA A 530 37.98 -0.20 1.94
CA ALA A 530 39.00 -1.15 2.41
C ALA A 530 40.35 -0.46 2.66
N ARG A 531 40.80 0.44 1.78
CA ARG A 531 42.01 1.25 1.99
C ARG A 531 41.91 2.07 3.27
N SER A 532 40.80 2.77 3.46
CA SER A 532 40.56 3.57 4.68
C SER A 532 40.52 2.72 5.94
N ALA A 533 40.00 1.49 5.86
CA ALA A 533 40.01 0.56 6.99
C ALA A 533 41.43 0.06 7.32
N LEU A 534 42.28 -0.22 6.31
CA LEU A 534 43.68 -0.62 6.53
C LEU A 534 44.51 0.53 7.11
N ASP A 535 44.27 1.76 6.65
CA ASP A 535 44.87 2.97 7.22
C ASP A 535 44.47 3.16 8.69
N GLY A 536 43.17 2.98 9.01
CA GLY A 536 42.67 3.01 10.38
C GLY A 536 43.24 1.91 11.29
N LEU A 537 43.78 0.83 10.73
CA LEU A 537 44.49 -0.22 11.45
C LEU A 537 46.01 0.05 11.58
N GLY A 538 46.50 1.16 11.04
CA GLY A 538 47.89 1.60 11.16
C GLY A 538 48.86 0.92 10.19
N LEU A 539 48.38 0.37 9.08
CA LEU A 539 49.27 -0.19 8.04
C LEU A 539 50.01 0.93 7.30
N SER A 540 51.21 0.61 6.78
CA SER A 540 51.96 1.54 5.94
C SER A 540 51.28 1.72 4.57
N ILE A 541 51.47 2.89 3.94
CA ILE A 541 50.96 3.15 2.59
C ILE A 541 51.42 2.07 1.60
N GLU A 542 52.67 1.60 1.74
CA GLU A 542 53.23 0.55 0.90
C GLU A 542 52.47 -0.77 1.04
N ASP A 543 52.07 -1.15 2.26
CA ASP A 543 51.30 -2.36 2.50
C ASP A 543 49.84 -2.23 2.01
N ILE A 544 49.24 -1.06 2.16
CA ILE A 544 47.90 -0.76 1.64
C ILE A 544 47.90 -0.87 0.11
N ASP A 545 48.89 -0.28 -0.55
CA ASP A 545 49.02 -0.31 -2.01
C ASP A 545 49.31 -1.72 -2.53
N LYS A 546 50.13 -2.51 -1.79
CA LYS A 546 50.34 -3.93 -2.08
C LYS A 546 49.05 -4.73 -1.96
N ALA A 547 48.27 -4.52 -0.91
CA ALA A 547 47.00 -5.22 -0.68
C ALA A 547 45.96 -4.90 -1.75
N GLU A 548 45.78 -3.62 -2.09
CA GLU A 548 44.89 -3.21 -3.19
C GLU A 548 45.35 -3.79 -4.52
N SER A 549 46.62 -3.63 -4.86
CA SER A 549 47.19 -4.11 -6.13
C SER A 549 47.03 -5.62 -6.27
N HIS A 550 47.27 -6.36 -5.18
CA HIS A 550 47.07 -7.80 -5.14
C HIS A 550 45.59 -8.18 -5.34
N TYR A 551 44.67 -7.52 -4.63
CA TYR A 551 43.23 -7.76 -4.79
C TYR A 551 42.76 -7.45 -6.22
N ARG A 552 43.10 -6.29 -6.77
CA ARG A 552 42.69 -5.89 -8.13
C ARG A 552 43.25 -6.82 -9.20
N LYS A 553 44.53 -7.19 -9.09
CA LYS A 553 45.17 -8.14 -10.01
C LYS A 553 44.46 -9.48 -9.98
N ASN A 554 44.21 -10.01 -8.78
CA ASN A 554 43.57 -11.31 -8.61
C ASN A 554 42.10 -11.29 -9.06
N ASP A 555 41.34 -10.26 -8.70
CA ASP A 555 39.94 -10.08 -9.11
C ASP A 555 39.82 -9.99 -10.64
N LYS A 556 40.73 -9.26 -11.32
CA LYS A 556 40.80 -9.12 -12.78
C LYS A 556 41.16 -10.43 -13.47
N GLU A 557 42.23 -11.10 -13.04
CA GLU A 557 42.64 -12.41 -13.61
C GLU A 557 41.52 -13.44 -13.45
N ARG A 558 40.91 -13.50 -12.27
CA ARG A 558 39.79 -14.40 -11.99
C ARG A 558 38.56 -14.05 -12.82
N LEU A 559 38.26 -12.77 -13.00
CA LEU A 559 37.14 -12.34 -13.85
C LEU A 559 37.38 -12.71 -15.32
N SER A 560 38.60 -12.57 -15.84
CA SER A 560 38.95 -12.97 -17.22
C SER A 560 38.69 -14.46 -17.44
N LEU A 561 39.18 -15.31 -16.55
CA LEU A 561 38.99 -16.77 -16.65
C LEU A 561 37.51 -17.17 -16.55
N GLN A 562 36.75 -16.51 -15.68
CA GLN A 562 35.31 -16.76 -15.55
C GLN A 562 34.53 -16.26 -16.76
N HIS A 563 34.95 -15.14 -17.33
CA HIS A 563 34.39 -14.60 -18.56
C HIS A 563 34.64 -15.58 -19.70
N GLU A 564 35.87 -16.04 -19.91
CA GLU A 564 36.20 -17.04 -20.93
C GLU A 564 35.36 -18.33 -20.78
N ALA A 565 35.24 -18.87 -19.56
CA ALA A 565 34.54 -20.11 -19.31
C ALA A 565 33.01 -20.01 -19.18
N GLY A 566 32.46 -18.81 -18.97
CA GLY A 566 31.03 -18.62 -18.69
C GLY A 566 30.55 -19.19 -17.36
N ASP A 567 31.46 -19.56 -16.44
CA ASP A 567 31.13 -20.17 -15.14
C ASP A 567 31.80 -19.41 -13.98
N LEU A 568 30.97 -18.97 -13.04
CA LEU A 568 31.37 -18.31 -11.79
C LEU A 568 32.23 -19.18 -10.86
N ARG A 569 32.20 -20.50 -11.03
CA ARG A 569 32.97 -21.46 -10.21
C ARG A 569 34.40 -21.66 -10.71
N VAL A 570 34.77 -21.09 -11.84
CA VAL A 570 36.16 -21.14 -12.34
C VAL A 570 37.06 -20.26 -11.48
N ALA A 571 38.32 -20.70 -11.32
CA ALA A 571 39.36 -20.04 -10.52
C ALA A 571 38.95 -19.82 -9.05
N ARG A 572 38.38 -20.85 -8.40
CA ARG A 572 38.06 -20.84 -6.95
C ARG A 572 39.29 -20.87 -6.06
N ASP A 573 40.34 -21.55 -6.52
CA ASP A 573 41.68 -21.59 -5.92
C ASP A 573 42.30 -20.20 -5.75
N ARG A 574 41.85 -19.24 -6.56
CA ARG A 574 42.29 -17.84 -6.52
C ARG A 574 41.46 -16.96 -5.59
N ILE A 575 40.45 -17.49 -4.91
CA ILE A 575 39.73 -16.70 -3.88
C ILE A 575 40.71 -16.42 -2.74
N ILE A 576 40.86 -15.15 -2.36
CA ILE A 576 41.65 -14.79 -1.19
C ILE A 576 40.94 -15.35 0.04
N THR A 577 41.47 -16.44 0.58
CA THR A 577 40.99 -17.09 1.80
C THR A 577 41.98 -16.84 2.93
N GLN A 578 41.47 -16.88 4.16
CA GLN A 578 42.36 -17.03 5.30
C GLN A 578 42.98 -18.43 5.25
N PRO A 579 44.27 -18.59 5.60
CA PRO A 579 44.83 -19.93 5.78
C PRO A 579 44.03 -20.65 6.87
N THR A 580 43.54 -21.84 6.56
CA THR A 580 42.95 -22.74 7.56
C THR A 580 44.00 -23.06 8.60
N ARG A 581 43.77 -22.64 9.85
CA ARG A 581 44.57 -23.03 11.02
C ARG A 581 44.30 -24.45 11.43
#